data_AF-A0A938ZG13-F1
#
_entry.id   AF-A0A938ZG13-F1
#
_cell.length_a   1.000
_cell.length_b   1.000
_cell.length_c   1.000
_cell.angle_alpha   90.00
_cell.angle_beta   90.00
_cell.angle_gamma   90.00
#
_symmetry.space_group_name_H-M   'P 1'
#
loop_
_entity.id
_entity.type
_entity.pdbx_description
1 polymer ?
#
loop_
_entity_poly.entity_id
_entity_poly.type
_entity_poly.pdbx_seq_one_letter_code
_entity_poly.pdbx_strand_id
1 'polypeptide(L)' 'MPNPKGTPENLNPIESNREEKLIANLSFRVTESMKEEVKAKDDPPEFCRRAIQKALDEEKEK' A
#
# COMPACT_ATOMS: atom_id res chain seq x y z
N MET A 1 27.12 -25.82 20.70
CA MET A 1 26.49 -26.05 19.38
C MET A 1 26.91 -24.91 18.46
N PRO A 2 27.41 -25.16 17.25
CA PRO A 2 27.81 -24.09 16.33
C PRO A 2 26.55 -23.35 15.83
N ASN A 3 26.49 -22.03 16.04
CA ASN A 3 25.41 -21.20 15.52
C ASN A 3 25.39 -21.28 13.98
N PRO A 4 24.29 -21.72 13.34
CA PRO A 4 24.10 -21.55 11.92
C PRO A 4 23.81 -20.07 11.70
N LYS A 5 24.87 -19.27 11.57
CA LYS A 5 24.77 -17.89 11.11
C LYS A 5 24.16 -17.96 9.72
N GLY A 6 22.89 -17.54 9.60
CA GLY A 6 22.19 -17.45 8.33
C GLY A 6 23.07 -16.71 7.33
N THR A 7 23.42 -17.37 6.24
CA THR A 7 24.20 -16.77 5.17
C THR A 7 23.39 -15.68 4.49
N PRO A 8 24.02 -14.58 4.04
CA PRO A 8 23.34 -13.47 3.35
C PRO A 8 22.63 -13.90 2.05
N GLU A 9 22.92 -15.10 1.56
CA GLU A 9 22.30 -15.69 0.36
C GLU A 9 20.85 -16.17 0.58
N ASN A 10 20.40 -16.36 1.83
CA ASN A 10 19.01 -16.74 2.14
C ASN A 10 18.04 -15.54 2.22
N LEU A 11 18.54 -14.32 2.01
CA LEU A 11 17.70 -13.12 1.92
C LEU A 11 17.16 -13.01 0.50
N ASN A 12 16.19 -13.85 0.16
CA ASN A 12 15.39 -13.60 -1.04
C ASN A 12 14.75 -12.21 -0.90
N PRO A 13 14.82 -11.34 -1.93
CA PRO A 13 14.09 -10.09 -1.91
C PRO A 13 12.62 -10.43 -1.69
N ILE A 14 11.94 -9.68 -0.82
CA ILE A 14 10.52 -9.88 -0.54
C ILE A 14 9.77 -9.58 -1.83
N GLU A 15 9.55 -10.61 -2.65
CA GLU A 15 8.73 -10.54 -3.84
C GLU A 15 7.28 -10.37 -3.37
N SER A 16 6.89 -9.12 -3.18
CA SER A 16 5.47 -8.80 -3.00
C SER A 16 4.76 -9.26 -4.26
N ASN A 17 3.83 -10.20 -4.13
CA ASN A 17 2.96 -10.73 -5.19
C ASN A 17 1.94 -9.67 -5.67
N ARG A 18 2.39 -8.43 -5.90
CA ARG A 18 1.58 -7.31 -6.37
C ARG A 18 2.05 -6.98 -7.78
N GLU A 19 1.13 -6.99 -8.72
CA GLU A 19 1.37 -6.80 -10.16
C GLU A 19 2.06 -5.45 -10.48
N GLU A 20 1.83 -4.43 -9.65
CA GLU A 20 2.57 -3.16 -9.70
C GLU A 20 3.27 -2.85 -8.37
N LYS A 21 4.56 -2.53 -8.47
CA LYS A 21 5.35 -2.02 -7.34
C LYS A 21 4.80 -0.64 -6.95
N LEU A 22 4.37 -0.51 -5.70
CA LEU A 22 3.98 0.77 -5.09
C LEU A 22 5.22 1.65 -4.89
N ILE A 23 5.69 2.30 -5.96
CA ILE A 23 6.91 3.11 -5.98
C ILE A 23 6.66 4.61 -5.75
N ALA A 24 5.41 5.06 -5.88
CA ALA A 24 5.04 6.47 -5.80
C ALA A 24 4.17 6.74 -4.56
N ASN A 25 4.41 7.88 -3.90
CA ASN A 25 3.57 8.40 -2.82
C ASN A 25 2.77 9.60 -3.32
N LEU A 26 1.46 9.60 -3.05
CA LEU A 26 0.56 10.72 -3.36
C LEU A 26 0.14 11.40 -2.05
N SER A 27 0.52 12.68 -1.90
CA SER A 27 0.21 13.48 -0.70
C SER A 27 -0.73 14.61 -1.09
N PHE A 28 -1.95 14.63 -0.54
CA PHE A 28 -2.91 15.71 -0.75
C PHE A 28 -3.58 16.11 0.57
N ARG A 29 -4.15 17.32 0.60
CA ARG A 29 -4.87 17.82 1.78
C ARG A 29 -6.28 17.24 1.80
N VAL A 30 -6.69 16.72 2.95
CA VAL A 30 -8.03 16.20 3.23
C VAL A 30 -8.63 16.94 4.43
N THR A 31 -9.95 16.88 4.58
CA THR A 31 -10.62 17.38 5.79
C THR A 31 -10.28 16.50 7.00
N GLU A 32 -10.42 17.06 8.21
CA GLU A 32 -10.11 16.35 9.44
C GLU A 32 -11.00 15.11 9.63
N SER A 33 -12.30 15.24 9.38
CA SER A 33 -13.25 14.13 9.46
C SER A 33 -12.89 12.98 8.52
N MET A 34 -12.48 13.27 7.28
CA MET A 34 -12.03 12.24 6.33
C MET A 34 -10.78 11.51 6.83
N LYS A 35 -9.84 12.24 7.42
CA LYS A 35 -8.62 11.65 7.98
C LYS A 35 -8.94 10.72 9.15
N GLU A 36 -9.88 11.09 10.00
CA GLU A 36 -10.34 10.24 11.11
C GLU A 36 -11.05 8.99 10.61
N GLU A 37 -11.96 9.12 9.65
CA GLU A 37 -12.67 7.98 9.06
C GLU A 37 -11.73 6.99 8.37
N VAL A 38 -10.75 7.49 7.62
CA VAL A 38 -9.73 6.66 6.94
C VAL A 38 -8.83 5.97 7.96
N LYS A 39 -8.45 6.66 9.04
CA LYS A 39 -7.65 6.08 10.13
C LYS A 39 -8.40 5.04 10.95
N ALA A 40 -9.73 5.14 11.03
CA ALA A 40 -10.57 4.20 11.74
C ALA A 40 -10.76 2.87 10.99
N LYS A 41 -10.30 2.76 9.73
CA LYS A 41 -10.31 1.51 8.96
C LYS A 41 -9.11 0.63 9.33
N ASP A 42 -9.29 -0.68 9.20
CA ASP A 42 -8.22 -1.68 9.41
C ASP A 42 -7.01 -1.47 8.49
N ASP A 43 -7.25 -1.10 7.22
CA ASP A 43 -6.20 -0.83 6.23
C ASP A 43 -6.39 0.54 5.54
N PRO A 44 -5.98 1.64 6.19
CA PRO A 44 -6.04 2.98 5.62
C PRO A 44 -5.40 3.14 4.23
N PRO A 45 -4.18 2.62 3.96
CA PRO A 45 -3.53 2.82 2.67
C PRO A 45 -4.21 2.04 1.54
N GLU A 46 -4.70 0.83 1.81
CA GLU A 46 -5.45 0.04 0.82
C GLU A 46 -6.82 0.65 0.54
N PHE A 47 -7.50 1.18 1.57
CA PHE A 47 -8.75 1.91 1.39
C PHE A 47 -8.58 3.10 0.46
N CYS A 48 -7.57 3.94 0.70
CA CYS A 48 -7.26 5.08 -0.17
C CYS A 48 -6.98 4.62 -1.60
N ARG A 49 -6.21 3.54 -1.78
CA ARG A 49 -5.89 3.00 -3.11
C ARG A 49 -7.16 2.56 -3.86
N ARG A 50 -8.03 1.79 -3.21
CA ARG A 50 -9.29 1.30 -3.81
C ARG A 50 -10.24 2.45 -4.15
N ALA A 51 -10.36 3.44 -3.26
CA ALA A 51 -11.20 4.61 -3.49
C ALA A 51 -10.72 5.43 -4.70
N ILE A 52 -9.42 5.70 -4.80
CA ILE A 52 -8.83 6.41 -5.93
C ILE A 52 -8.99 5.61 -7.22
N GLN A 53 -8.71 4.31 -7.19
CA GLN A 53 -8.83 3.45 -8.37
C GLN A 53 -10.27 3.40 -8.90
N LYS A 54 -11.26 3.31 -7.99
CA LYS A 54 -12.67 3.35 -8.38
C LYS A 54 -13.06 4.70 -8.99
N ALA A 55 -12.64 5.82 -8.39
CA ALA A 55 -12.93 7.15 -8.93
C ALA A 55 -12.31 7.36 -10.32
N LEU A 56 -11.08 6.88 -10.54
CA LEU A 56 -10.41 6.92 -11.84
C LEU A 56 -11.10 6.04 -12.89
N ASP A 57 -11.64 4.88 -12.48
CA ASP A 57 -12.38 3.98 -13.37
C ASP A 57 -13.70 4.64 -13.79
N GLU A 58 -14.45 5.21 -12.83
CA GLU A 58 -15.69 5.96 -13.09
C GLU A 58 -15.46 7.18 -14.01
N GLU A 59 -14.31 7.86 -13.92
CA GLU A 59 -13.95 8.94 -14.86
C GLU A 59 -13.59 8.43 -16.26
N LYS A 60 -13.05 7.22 -16.39
CA LYS A 60 -12.71 6.61 -17.70
C LYS A 60 -13.93 6.05 -18.42
N GLU A 61 -14.93 5.60 -17.69
CA GLU A 61 -16.20 5.12 -18.24
C GLU A 61 -17.12 6.27 -18.71
N LYS A 62 -16.74 7.53 -18.44
CA LYS A 62 -17.49 8.73 -18.75
C LYS A 62 -17.00 9.44 -20.01
#